data_AF-A0A2D4N9L0-F1
#
_entry.id   AF-A0A2D4N9L0-F1
#
_cell.length_a   1.000
_cell.length_b   1.000
_cell.length_c   1.000
_cell.angle_alpha   90.00
_cell.angle_beta   90.00
_cell.angle_gamma   90.00
#
_symmetry.space_group_name_H-M   'P 1'
#
loop_
_entity.id
_entity.type
_entity.pdbx_description
1 polymer ?
#
loop_
_entity_poly.entity_id
_entity_poly.type
_entity_poly.pdbx_seq_one_letter_code
_entity_poly.pdbx_strand_id
1 'polypeptide(L)'
;GERVPDAPYVLEDFVENVKSEPFSVVKLELLTAVARLFIARPAECQDTLGRLLYYCIEEEKDMAVRDRALFYYRLLQAGVEETKGILCSPTSDRSLRLLEEQTESSINEWVPDFNSLVPIYGKEQWAAMTASRVVDLHYVDSSTDDSKREGKVPLMLEKKEKDPVINASSSSLTLISNLCLTAEQFERTWLNLAVGCQQSIPCQESMQPETLQAALQMVHIQTIAMSKPGSESWKVYLGAQDDTDCLFLTELLLETGSAEMQMLVKQTENKLEALQAFVSLLKTVLETVAGLTY
;
A
#
# COMPACT_ATOMS: atom_id res chain seq x y z
N GLY A 1 18.01 -14.38 19.94
CA GLY A 1 19.36 -13.85 19.65
C GLY A 1 19.58 -12.52 20.33
N GLU A 2 18.97 -11.45 19.83
CA GLU A 2 19.23 -10.08 20.31
C GLU A 2 18.43 -9.72 21.57
N ARG A 3 17.19 -10.23 21.70
CA ARG A 3 16.28 -9.88 22.80
C ARG A 3 16.38 -10.75 24.04
N VAL A 4 16.93 -11.96 23.89
CA VAL A 4 17.00 -12.97 24.97
C VAL A 4 18.44 -13.48 25.03
N PRO A 5 19.21 -13.16 26.09
CA PRO A 5 20.61 -13.50 26.19
C PRO A 5 20.84 -15.01 26.34
N ASP A 6 19.99 -15.69 27.11
CA ASP A 6 20.10 -17.12 27.43
C ASP A 6 19.50 -18.05 26.37
N ALA A 7 19.06 -17.49 25.23
CA ALA A 7 18.40 -18.25 24.17
C ALA A 7 19.20 -19.46 23.65
N PRO A 8 20.54 -19.41 23.47
CA PRO A 8 21.32 -20.56 23.03
C PRO A 8 21.22 -21.75 24.00
N TYR A 9 21.41 -21.50 25.30
CA TYR A 9 21.34 -22.53 26.33
C TYR A 9 19.94 -23.15 26.43
N VAL A 10 18.90 -22.31 26.37
CA VAL A 10 17.51 -22.80 26.42
C VAL A 10 17.19 -23.68 25.22
N LEU A 11 17.59 -23.28 24.00
CA LEU A 11 17.31 -24.07 22.80
C LEU A 11 18.14 -25.35 22.72
N GLU A 12 19.32 -25.37 23.33
CA GLU A 12 20.16 -26.57 23.40
C GLU A 12 19.45 -27.72 24.12
N ASP A 13 18.79 -27.46 25.25
CA ASP A 13 17.99 -28.45 25.99
C ASP A 13 16.87 -29.06 25.11
N PHE A 14 16.23 -28.25 24.26
CA PHE A 14 15.22 -28.74 23.33
C PHE A 14 15.82 -29.57 22.19
N VAL A 15 17.02 -29.21 21.73
CA VAL A 15 17.73 -29.96 20.69
C VAL A 15 18.22 -31.31 21.20
N GLU A 16 18.69 -31.40 22.45
CA GLU A 16 19.07 -32.68 23.06
C GLU A 16 17.88 -33.65 23.16
N ASN A 17 16.70 -33.11 23.44
CA ASN A 17 15.48 -33.89 23.59
C ASN A 17 14.65 -34.04 22.30
N VAL A 18 15.15 -33.57 21.15
CA VAL A 18 14.40 -33.52 19.88
C VAL A 18 13.92 -34.90 19.41
N LYS A 19 14.64 -35.97 19.77
CA LYS A 19 14.27 -37.36 19.41
C LYS A 19 12.99 -37.82 20.12
N SER A 20 12.74 -37.29 21.31
CA SER A 20 11.58 -37.62 22.13
C SER A 20 10.34 -36.79 21.79
N GLU A 21 10.50 -35.70 21.04
CA GLU A 21 9.40 -34.80 20.68
C GLU A 21 8.44 -35.49 19.69
N PRO A 22 7.15 -35.66 20.04
CA PRO A 22 6.21 -36.38 19.19
C PRO A 22 5.67 -35.53 18.03
N PHE A 23 5.68 -34.20 18.14
CA PHE A 23 5.04 -33.32 17.15
C PHE A 23 6.06 -32.79 16.13
N SER A 24 5.84 -33.11 14.85
CA SER A 24 6.69 -32.61 13.75
C SER A 24 6.68 -31.09 13.63
N VAL A 25 5.54 -30.44 13.94
CA VAL A 25 5.41 -28.98 13.96
C VAL A 25 6.41 -28.34 14.94
N VAL A 26 6.58 -28.93 16.13
CA VAL A 26 7.53 -28.41 17.12
C VAL A 26 8.97 -28.55 16.61
N LYS A 27 9.30 -29.65 15.95
CA LYS A 27 10.62 -29.86 15.33
C LYS A 27 10.89 -28.84 14.22
N LEU A 28 9.90 -28.52 13.39
CA LEU A 28 10.01 -27.50 12.34
C LEU A 28 10.29 -26.11 12.93
N GLU A 29 9.56 -25.74 13.99
CA GLU A 29 9.75 -24.45 14.66
C GLU A 29 11.09 -24.40 15.39
N LEU A 30 11.49 -25.48 16.08
CA LEU A 30 12.80 -25.59 16.71
C LEU A 30 13.93 -25.43 15.69
N LEU A 31 13.83 -26.12 14.55
CA LEU A 31 14.78 -26.02 13.45
C LEU A 31 14.88 -24.58 12.91
N THR A 32 13.75 -23.91 12.73
CA THR A 32 13.71 -22.51 12.29
C THR A 32 14.29 -21.56 13.34
N ALA A 33 13.99 -21.77 14.61
CA ALA A 33 14.47 -20.95 15.72
C ALA A 33 15.99 -21.06 15.89
N VAL A 34 16.55 -22.28 15.87
CA VAL A 34 17.99 -22.51 15.98
C VAL A 34 18.74 -21.98 14.75
N ALA A 35 18.18 -22.15 13.54
CA ALA A 35 18.77 -21.57 12.33
C ALA A 35 18.82 -20.04 12.38
N ARG A 36 17.74 -19.38 12.83
CA ARG A 36 17.73 -17.92 13.05
C ARG A 36 18.69 -17.49 14.15
N LEU A 37 18.80 -18.27 15.22
CA LEU A 37 19.72 -17.96 16.31
C LEU A 37 21.18 -18.06 15.87
N PHE A 38 21.54 -19.05 15.05
CA PHE A 38 22.86 -19.19 14.46
C PHE A 38 23.26 -17.98 13.61
N ILE A 39 22.34 -17.42 12.82
CA ILE A 39 22.61 -16.19 12.04
C ILE A 39 22.98 -15.01 12.94
N ALA A 40 22.37 -14.93 14.13
CA ALA A 40 22.66 -13.87 15.11
C ALA A 40 23.92 -14.16 15.95
N ARG A 41 24.18 -15.42 16.31
CA ARG A 41 25.28 -15.85 17.18
C ARG A 41 25.91 -17.16 16.67
N PRO A 42 26.75 -17.09 15.62
CA PRO A 42 27.28 -18.29 14.99
C PRO A 42 28.19 -19.09 15.91
N ALA A 43 29.05 -18.42 16.69
CA ALA A 43 30.04 -19.08 17.56
C ALA A 43 29.39 -19.93 18.68
N GLU A 44 28.25 -19.49 19.23
CA GLU A 44 27.56 -20.19 20.32
C GLU A 44 26.65 -21.31 19.80
N CYS A 45 26.14 -21.21 18.56
CA CYS A 45 25.09 -22.09 18.04
C CYS A 45 25.55 -23.07 16.95
N GLN A 46 26.81 -22.99 16.50
CA GLN A 46 27.32 -23.82 15.41
C GLN A 46 27.18 -25.31 15.70
N ASP A 47 27.57 -25.74 16.90
CA ASP A 47 27.50 -27.14 17.32
C ASP A 47 26.05 -27.62 17.44
N THR A 48 25.22 -26.87 18.16
CA THR A 48 23.80 -27.17 18.39
C THR A 48 23.01 -27.27 17.08
N LEU A 49 23.23 -26.33 16.15
CA LEU A 49 22.60 -26.38 14.83
C LEU A 49 23.09 -27.59 14.01
N GLY A 50 24.39 -27.90 14.06
CA GLY A 50 24.97 -29.04 13.37
C GLY A 50 24.35 -30.37 13.82
N ARG A 51 24.23 -30.58 15.14
CA ARG A 51 23.56 -31.76 15.72
C ARG A 51 22.10 -31.85 15.31
N LEU A 52 21.37 -30.75 15.37
CA LEU A 52 19.95 -30.70 14.98
C LEU A 52 19.77 -31.04 13.49
N LEU A 53 20.55 -30.43 12.61
CA LEU A 53 20.49 -30.69 11.17
C LEU A 53 20.83 -32.15 10.84
N TYR A 54 21.87 -32.71 11.47
CA TYR A 54 22.23 -34.11 11.29
C TYR A 54 21.07 -35.05 11.65
N TYR A 55 20.48 -34.84 12.82
CA TYR A 55 19.33 -35.62 13.26
C TYR A 55 18.13 -35.48 12.31
N CYS A 56 17.78 -34.25 11.92
CA CYS A 56 16.65 -34.00 11.02
C CYS A 56 16.85 -34.58 9.60
N ILE A 57 18.09 -34.67 9.12
CA ILE A 57 18.39 -35.19 7.78
C ILE A 57 18.45 -36.72 7.78
N GLU A 58 19.17 -37.32 8.73
CA GLU A 58 19.48 -38.75 8.73
C GLU A 58 18.47 -39.60 9.51
N GLU A 59 18.01 -39.13 10.67
CA GLU A 59 17.22 -39.95 11.61
C GLU A 59 15.72 -39.66 11.59
N GLU A 60 15.30 -38.43 11.27
CA GLU A 60 13.90 -38.03 11.32
C GLU A 60 13.05 -38.71 10.22
N LYS A 61 11.85 -39.18 10.59
CA LYS A 61 10.96 -39.92 9.68
C LYS A 61 10.00 -39.02 8.90
N ASP A 62 9.65 -37.87 9.45
CA ASP A 62 8.77 -36.91 8.80
C ASP A 62 9.48 -36.24 7.63
N MET A 63 8.90 -36.36 6.44
CA MET A 63 9.52 -35.83 5.21
C MET A 63 9.57 -34.30 5.21
N ALA A 64 8.59 -33.61 5.79
CA ALA A 64 8.56 -32.15 5.81
C ALA A 64 9.68 -31.58 6.70
N VAL A 65 9.96 -32.22 7.84
CA VAL A 65 11.09 -31.86 8.71
C VAL A 65 12.42 -32.06 7.98
N ARG A 66 12.59 -33.22 7.31
CA ARG A 66 13.80 -33.52 6.55
C ARG A 66 14.04 -32.54 5.40
N ASP A 67 13.00 -32.24 4.62
CA ASP A 67 13.09 -31.31 3.49
C ASP A 67 13.43 -29.89 3.97
N ARG A 68 12.83 -29.47 5.10
CA ARG A 68 13.15 -28.17 5.70
C ARG A 68 14.60 -28.11 6.19
N ALA A 69 15.11 -29.19 6.78
CA ALA A 69 16.50 -29.27 7.23
C ALA A 69 17.48 -29.23 6.05
N LEU A 70 17.21 -29.97 4.97
CA LEU A 70 18.00 -29.93 3.74
C LEU A 70 17.98 -28.55 3.10
N PHE A 71 16.82 -27.87 3.11
CA PHE A 71 16.71 -26.50 2.63
C PHE A 71 17.62 -25.55 3.42
N TYR A 72 17.55 -25.56 4.75
CA TYR A 72 18.43 -24.72 5.57
C TYR A 72 19.92 -25.07 5.43
N TYR A 73 20.25 -26.36 5.33
CA TYR A 73 21.63 -26.79 5.10
C TYR A 73 22.20 -26.24 3.79
N ARG A 74 21.45 -26.36 2.68
CA ARG A 74 21.87 -25.84 1.37
C ARG A 74 21.90 -24.31 1.36
N LEU A 75 20.98 -23.67 2.06
CA LEU A 75 20.94 -22.22 2.17
C LEU A 75 22.18 -21.68 2.90
N LEU A 76 22.56 -22.32 4.01
CA LEU A 76 23.79 -22.01 4.75
C LEU A 76 25.06 -22.26 3.93
N GLN A 77 25.05 -23.27 3.04
CA GLN A 77 26.16 -23.48 2.10
C GLN A 77 26.28 -22.38 1.04
N ALA A 78 25.15 -21.78 0.63
CA ALA A 78 25.16 -20.68 -0.33
C ALA A 78 25.76 -19.40 0.27
N GLY A 79 25.56 -19.18 1.57
CA GLY A 79 26.20 -18.12 2.34
C GLY A 79 25.32 -17.59 3.48
N VAL A 80 25.96 -17.05 4.50
CA VAL A 80 25.26 -16.60 5.74
C VAL A 80 24.43 -15.35 5.48
N GLU A 81 24.87 -14.45 4.61
CA GLU A 81 24.14 -13.20 4.33
C GLU A 81 22.89 -13.44 3.47
N GLU A 82 22.99 -14.34 2.50
CA GLU A 82 21.87 -14.83 1.68
C GLU A 82 20.84 -15.53 2.57
N THR A 83 21.35 -16.38 3.49
CA THR A 83 20.52 -17.04 4.49
C THR A 83 19.77 -16.03 5.34
N LYS A 84 20.46 -14.98 5.84
CA LYS A 84 19.87 -13.91 6.64
C LYS A 84 18.80 -13.14 5.87
N GLY A 85 19.04 -12.83 4.59
CA GLY A 85 18.05 -12.16 3.73
C GLY A 85 16.75 -12.96 3.59
N ILE A 86 16.81 -14.29 3.59
CA ILE A 86 15.63 -15.14 3.43
C ILE A 86 14.95 -15.43 4.78
N LEU A 87 15.72 -15.83 5.80
CA LEU A 87 15.19 -16.28 7.10
C LEU A 87 14.77 -15.13 8.02
N CYS A 88 15.45 -13.99 7.93
CA CYS A 88 15.26 -12.80 8.76
C CYS A 88 14.67 -11.63 7.96
N SER A 89 14.13 -11.89 6.77
CA SER A 89 13.33 -10.87 6.07
C SER A 89 12.16 -10.42 6.95
N PRO A 90 11.72 -9.16 6.82
CA PRO A 90 10.47 -8.73 7.43
C PRO A 90 9.38 -9.70 7.00
N THR A 91 8.74 -10.37 7.95
CA THR A 91 7.58 -11.20 7.67
C THR A 91 6.56 -10.33 6.96
N SER A 92 6.17 -10.74 5.75
CA SER A 92 5.13 -10.09 4.95
C SER A 92 3.94 -9.70 5.83
N ASP A 93 3.41 -8.50 5.59
CA ASP A 93 2.40 -7.82 6.41
C ASP A 93 1.42 -8.78 7.10
N ARG A 94 1.25 -8.60 8.42
CA ARG A 94 0.27 -9.32 9.25
C ARG A 94 -1.16 -9.30 8.65
N SER A 95 -1.47 -8.33 7.79
CA SER A 95 -2.74 -8.23 7.07
C SER A 95 -2.97 -9.35 6.04
N LEU A 96 -1.92 -9.99 5.51
CA LEU A 96 -2.10 -11.12 4.58
C LEU A 96 -2.57 -12.39 5.30
N ARG A 97 -2.19 -12.56 6.56
CA ARG A 97 -2.64 -13.70 7.39
C ARG A 97 -4.12 -13.60 7.77
N LEU A 98 -4.67 -12.38 7.81
CA LEU A 98 -6.09 -12.10 8.03
C LEU A 98 -6.97 -12.47 6.82
N LEU A 99 -6.39 -12.50 5.62
CA LEU A 99 -7.11 -12.94 4.41
C LEU A 99 -7.26 -14.47 4.37
N GLU A 100 -6.28 -15.21 4.89
CA GLU A 100 -6.36 -16.68 4.98
C GLU A 100 -7.42 -17.16 5.98
N GLU A 101 -7.68 -16.41 7.06
CA GLU A 101 -8.72 -16.77 8.05
C GLU A 101 -10.16 -16.53 7.56
N GLN A 102 -10.37 -15.72 6.50
CA GLN A 102 -11.73 -15.37 6.04
C GLN A 102 -12.31 -16.29 4.96
N THR A 103 -11.53 -17.21 4.39
CA THR A 103 -11.95 -17.96 3.20
C THR A 103 -12.13 -19.45 3.46
N GLU A 104 -13.08 -19.80 4.33
CA GLU A 104 -13.70 -21.14 4.31
C GLU A 104 -15.23 -21.10 4.38
N SER A 105 -15.88 -19.96 4.04
CA SER A 105 -17.32 -19.97 3.78
C SER A 105 -17.59 -20.48 2.36
N SER A 106 -18.51 -21.43 2.25
CA SER A 106 -18.88 -22.03 0.96
C SER A 106 -19.40 -20.95 0.02
N ILE A 107 -19.02 -20.99 -1.26
CA ILE A 107 -19.40 -20.00 -2.29
C ILE A 107 -20.90 -19.67 -2.26
N ASN A 108 -21.75 -20.68 -2.00
CA ASN A 108 -23.19 -20.53 -1.92
C ASN A 108 -23.69 -19.58 -0.82
N GLU A 109 -22.91 -19.30 0.22
CA GLU A 109 -23.32 -18.45 1.35
C GLU A 109 -23.22 -16.95 1.03
N TRP A 110 -22.25 -16.54 0.20
CA TRP A 110 -22.04 -15.13 -0.16
C TRP A 110 -22.57 -14.75 -1.54
N VAL A 111 -22.84 -15.72 -2.42
CA VAL A 111 -23.44 -15.48 -3.76
C VAL A 111 -24.71 -14.62 -3.74
N PRO A 112 -25.71 -14.84 -2.88
CA PRO A 112 -26.90 -13.98 -2.85
C PRO A 112 -26.59 -12.55 -2.42
N ASP A 113 -25.47 -12.34 -1.73
CA ASP A 113 -25.00 -11.06 -1.24
C ASP A 113 -23.94 -10.41 -2.16
N PHE A 114 -23.60 -11.04 -3.29
CA PHE A 114 -22.51 -10.59 -4.17
C PHE A 114 -22.79 -9.24 -4.86
N ASN A 115 -24.04 -9.00 -5.24
CA ASN A 115 -24.49 -7.73 -5.84
C ASN A 115 -25.17 -6.83 -4.81
N SER A 116 -24.96 -7.07 -3.52
CA SER A 116 -25.47 -6.24 -2.44
C SER A 116 -24.30 -5.59 -1.69
N LEU A 117 -24.58 -4.51 -0.96
CA LEU A 117 -23.56 -3.92 -0.08
C LEU A 117 -23.51 -4.61 1.29
N VAL A 118 -24.08 -5.82 1.43
CA VAL A 118 -24.04 -6.62 2.66
C VAL A 118 -22.62 -6.88 3.16
N PRO A 119 -21.61 -7.17 2.32
CA PRO A 119 -20.24 -7.36 2.82
C PRO A 119 -19.64 -6.11 3.48
N ILE A 120 -20.14 -4.93 3.11
CA ILE A 120 -19.63 -3.62 3.59
C ILE A 120 -20.41 -3.15 4.82
N TYR A 121 -21.73 -3.29 4.82
CA TYR A 121 -22.61 -2.76 5.88
C TYR A 121 -23.16 -3.83 6.82
N GLY A 122 -22.98 -5.11 6.51
CA GLY A 122 -23.66 -6.21 7.18
C GLY A 122 -25.12 -6.37 6.75
N LYS A 123 -25.69 -7.56 6.99
CA LYS A 123 -27.04 -7.94 6.56
C LYS A 123 -28.13 -7.02 7.13
N GLU A 124 -28.01 -6.68 8.41
CA GLU A 124 -29.01 -5.90 9.13
C GLU A 124 -29.09 -4.45 8.63
N GLN A 125 -27.94 -3.79 8.43
CA GLN A 125 -27.90 -2.41 7.97
C GLN A 125 -28.29 -2.29 6.50
N TRP A 126 -27.88 -3.25 5.66
CA TRP A 126 -28.31 -3.31 4.25
C TRP A 126 -29.83 -3.48 4.12
N ALA A 127 -30.43 -4.35 4.96
CA ALA A 127 -31.88 -4.53 4.99
C ALA A 127 -32.61 -3.24 5.41
N ALA A 128 -32.09 -2.52 6.41
CA ALA A 128 -32.66 -1.24 6.85
C ALA A 128 -32.56 -0.14 5.76
N MET A 129 -31.44 -0.05 5.05
CA MET A 129 -31.26 0.91 3.96
C MET A 129 -32.16 0.62 2.75
N THR A 130 -32.36 -0.66 2.43
CA THR A 130 -33.21 -1.07 1.30
C THR A 130 -34.70 -0.91 1.63
N ALA A 131 -35.09 -1.13 2.88
CA ALA A 131 -36.47 -0.90 3.35
C ALA A 131 -36.90 0.57 3.24
N SER A 132 -35.96 1.52 3.36
CA SER A 132 -36.25 2.96 3.24
C SER A 132 -36.34 3.45 1.77
N ARG A 133 -36.01 2.62 0.77
CA ARG A 133 -35.96 3.01 -0.65
C ARG A 133 -37.20 2.63 -1.47
N VAL A 134 -38.24 2.06 -0.86
CA VAL A 134 -39.50 1.74 -1.57
C VAL A 134 -40.38 3.00 -1.67
N VAL A 135 -39.93 4.00 -2.43
CA VAL A 135 -40.79 5.01 -3.05
C VAL A 135 -40.22 5.31 -4.44
N ASP A 136 -41.01 4.93 -5.45
CA ASP A 136 -40.99 5.32 -6.87
C ASP A 136 -39.76 4.98 -7.74
N LEU A 137 -39.76 3.76 -8.27
CA LEU A 137 -39.28 3.50 -9.64
C LEU A 137 -40.37 2.71 -10.38
N HIS A 138 -41.31 3.46 -10.96
CA HIS A 138 -42.24 2.96 -11.96
C HIS A 138 -41.44 2.58 -13.22
N TYR A 139 -41.30 1.28 -13.48
CA TYR A 139 -40.78 0.76 -14.74
C TYR A 139 -41.90 0.84 -15.79
N VAL A 140 -41.80 1.75 -16.76
CA VAL A 140 -42.64 1.75 -17.97
C VAL A 140 -41.78 1.24 -19.12
N ASP A 141 -42.08 0.01 -19.53
CA ASP A 141 -41.70 -0.59 -20.80
C ASP A 141 -42.56 0.01 -21.92
N SER A 142 -41.95 0.52 -23.00
CA SER A 142 -42.40 0.33 -24.39
C SER A 142 -41.61 1.20 -25.39
N SER A 143 -41.39 0.59 -26.54
CA SER A 143 -40.65 0.96 -27.74
C SER A 143 -41.21 2.11 -28.60
N THR A 144 -40.34 2.59 -29.51
CA THR A 144 -40.59 3.11 -30.88
C THR A 144 -41.30 4.46 -31.11
N ASP A 145 -40.52 5.35 -31.73
CA ASP A 145 -40.76 6.14 -32.95
C ASP A 145 -41.72 7.36 -32.98
N ASP A 146 -41.17 8.38 -33.64
CA ASP A 146 -41.74 9.51 -34.38
C ASP A 146 -42.45 10.74 -33.73
N SER A 147 -41.95 11.88 -34.22
CA SER A 147 -42.53 13.22 -34.50
C SER A 147 -43.01 14.24 -33.44
N LYS A 148 -42.33 15.42 -33.55
CA LYS A 148 -42.80 16.84 -33.53
C LYS A 148 -43.03 17.60 -32.20
N ARG A 149 -42.24 18.70 -32.09
CA ARG A 149 -42.60 20.14 -31.83
C ARG A 149 -43.58 20.44 -30.69
N GLU A 150 -43.44 21.42 -29.79
CA GLU A 150 -42.87 22.77 -29.64
C GLU A 150 -42.92 23.02 -28.10
N GLY A 151 -42.21 23.90 -27.39
CA GLY A 151 -41.47 25.11 -27.68
C GLY A 151 -41.24 25.89 -26.37
N LYS A 152 -40.19 26.72 -26.38
CA LYS A 152 -39.96 27.96 -25.60
C LYS A 152 -39.34 27.92 -24.18
N VAL A 153 -38.11 28.43 -24.20
CA VAL A 153 -37.28 29.10 -23.18
C VAL A 153 -38.00 30.29 -22.50
N PRO A 154 -37.52 30.78 -21.33
CA PRO A 154 -36.52 31.88 -21.29
C PRO A 154 -35.40 31.66 -20.22
N LEU A 155 -34.11 31.77 -20.56
CA LEU A 155 -33.24 32.96 -20.67
C LEU A 155 -32.85 33.61 -19.32
N MET A 156 -31.60 33.29 -18.92
CA MET A 156 -30.51 34.10 -18.36
C MET A 156 -30.76 35.24 -17.35
N LEU A 157 -29.88 35.30 -16.34
CA LEU A 157 -29.29 36.56 -15.91
C LEU A 157 -27.83 36.36 -15.47
N GLU A 158 -26.91 36.98 -16.21
CA GLU A 158 -25.51 37.20 -15.82
C GLU A 158 -25.43 38.21 -14.66
N LYS A 159 -24.39 38.08 -13.82
CA LYS A 159 -23.72 39.25 -13.22
C LYS A 159 -22.23 38.98 -13.02
N LYS A 160 -21.44 39.87 -13.59
CA LYS A 160 -19.98 40.02 -13.51
C LYS A 160 -19.56 40.81 -12.27
N GLU A 161 -18.28 40.63 -11.91
CA GLU A 161 -17.38 41.46 -11.08
C GLU A 161 -17.57 41.45 -9.55
N LYS A 162 -16.56 40.94 -8.84
CA LYS A 162 -15.40 41.72 -8.34
C LYS A 162 -14.37 40.81 -7.66
N ASP A 163 -13.10 41.08 -7.92
CA ASP A 163 -11.98 40.60 -7.09
C ASP A 163 -12.18 40.98 -5.61
N PRO A 164 -11.77 40.12 -4.68
CA PRO A 164 -11.12 40.58 -3.48
C PRO A 164 -9.72 39.98 -3.37
N VAL A 165 -8.77 40.88 -3.56
CA VAL A 165 -7.38 40.82 -3.14
C VAL A 165 -7.30 40.57 -1.62
N ILE A 166 -6.40 39.63 -1.25
CA ILE A 166 -5.74 39.41 0.05
C ILE A 166 -6.64 39.06 1.23
N ASN A 167 -6.57 37.79 1.62
CA ASN A 167 -5.95 37.41 2.89
C ASN A 167 -5.39 35.99 2.72
N ALA A 168 -4.15 35.91 2.23
CA ALA A 168 -3.32 34.72 2.39
C ALA A 168 -2.98 34.60 3.89
N SER A 169 -3.92 34.08 4.68
CA SER A 169 -3.53 33.45 5.93
C SER A 169 -2.77 32.20 5.53
N SER A 170 -1.44 32.27 5.63
CA SER A 170 -0.57 31.10 5.55
C SER A 170 -1.08 30.06 6.53
N SER A 171 -1.89 29.11 6.06
CA SER A 171 -1.96 27.80 6.68
C SER A 171 -0.62 27.15 6.37
N SER A 172 0.30 27.28 7.31
CA SER A 172 1.61 26.65 7.22
C SER A 172 1.38 25.14 7.25
N LEU A 173 1.27 24.50 6.09
CA LEU A 173 1.27 23.06 5.99
C LEU A 173 2.67 22.56 6.32
N THR A 174 2.85 21.91 7.46
CA THR A 174 4.12 21.30 7.86
C THR A 174 4.15 19.83 7.47
N LEU A 175 4.95 19.51 6.46
CA LEU A 175 5.16 18.11 6.03
C LEU A 175 6.28 17.45 6.84
N ILE A 176 6.06 16.18 7.21
CA ILE A 176 7.01 15.39 7.99
C ILE A 176 8.15 14.90 7.09
N SER A 177 9.40 15.20 7.47
CA SER A 177 10.61 14.91 6.66
C SER A 177 10.97 13.43 6.52
N ASN A 178 10.41 12.54 7.34
CA ASN A 178 10.79 11.13 7.45
C ASN A 178 9.67 10.16 7.10
N LEU A 179 8.76 10.54 6.20
CA LEU A 179 7.78 9.60 5.69
C LEU A 179 8.50 8.45 4.96
N CYS A 180 8.27 7.22 5.41
CA CYS A 180 8.78 6.00 4.78
C CYS A 180 7.61 5.14 4.33
N LEU A 181 6.88 5.64 3.34
CA LEU A 181 5.77 4.91 2.73
C LEU A 181 6.33 3.89 1.73
N THR A 182 5.95 2.63 1.88
CA THR A 182 6.30 1.58 0.90
C THR A 182 5.32 1.59 -0.29
N ALA A 183 5.71 1.03 -1.43
CA ALA A 183 4.82 0.91 -2.60
C ALA A 183 3.53 0.14 -2.27
N GLU A 184 3.61 -0.91 -1.45
CA GLU A 184 2.45 -1.70 -1.02
C GLU A 184 1.49 -0.88 -0.13
N GLN A 185 2.03 -0.07 0.79
CA GLN A 185 1.24 0.83 1.64
C GLN A 185 0.58 1.92 0.81
N PHE A 186 1.30 2.49 -0.18
CA PHE A 186 0.75 3.43 -1.14
C PHE A 186 -0.44 2.81 -1.89
N GLU A 187 -0.26 1.65 -2.51
CA GLU A 187 -1.29 0.99 -3.32
C GLU A 187 -2.55 0.66 -2.50
N ARG A 188 -2.36 0.05 -1.33
CA ARG A 188 -3.47 -0.28 -0.41
C ARG A 188 -4.25 0.95 0.00
N THR A 189 -3.56 2.04 0.32
CA THR A 189 -4.20 3.29 0.77
C THR A 189 -4.86 4.00 -0.40
N TRP A 190 -4.19 4.07 -1.56
CA TRP A 190 -4.68 4.70 -2.78
C TRP A 190 -5.99 4.10 -3.28
N LEU A 191 -6.14 2.77 -3.25
CA LEU A 191 -7.35 2.08 -3.69
C LEU A 191 -8.57 2.35 -2.78
N ASN A 192 -8.33 2.57 -1.50
CA ASN A 192 -9.39 2.79 -0.50
C ASN A 192 -9.80 4.26 -0.36
N LEU A 193 -9.00 5.20 -0.89
CA LEU A 193 -9.30 6.62 -0.82
C LEU A 193 -10.10 7.10 -2.03
N ALA A 194 -11.11 7.93 -1.75
CA ALA A 194 -11.78 8.71 -2.77
C ALA A 194 -10.84 9.78 -3.35
N VAL A 195 -11.10 10.18 -4.59
CA VAL A 195 -10.38 11.30 -5.21
C VAL A 195 -10.69 12.57 -4.45
N GLY A 196 -9.67 13.21 -3.87
CA GLY A 196 -9.79 14.48 -3.17
C GLY A 196 -9.74 15.65 -4.13
N CYS A 197 -8.76 15.65 -5.05
CA CYS A 197 -8.57 16.69 -6.04
C CYS A 197 -8.02 16.11 -7.34
N GLN A 198 -8.49 16.61 -8.48
CA GLN A 198 -7.93 16.34 -9.80
C GLN A 198 -7.77 17.67 -10.54
N GLN A 199 -6.58 17.97 -11.06
CA GLN A 199 -6.28 19.20 -11.78
C GLN A 199 -5.35 18.92 -12.96
N SER A 200 -5.52 19.66 -14.06
CA SER A 200 -4.54 19.73 -15.13
C SER A 200 -3.57 20.88 -14.90
N ILE A 201 -2.27 20.60 -15.03
CA ILE A 201 -1.19 21.57 -14.87
C ILE A 201 -0.48 21.70 -16.22
N PRO A 202 -0.28 22.93 -16.74
CA PRO A 202 0.54 23.13 -17.94
C PRO A 202 1.96 22.62 -17.68
N CYS A 203 2.45 21.71 -18.51
CA CYS A 203 3.77 21.11 -18.37
C CYS A 203 4.56 21.28 -19.67
N GLN A 204 5.78 21.80 -19.59
CA GLN A 204 6.69 21.83 -20.73
C GLN A 204 7.43 20.50 -20.88
N GLU A 205 7.72 20.09 -22.11
CA GLU A 205 8.31 18.78 -22.46
C GLU A 205 9.72 18.51 -21.88
N SER A 206 10.32 19.43 -21.10
CA SER A 206 11.72 19.32 -20.65
C SER A 206 11.92 19.13 -19.14
N MET A 207 10.97 18.53 -18.41
CA MET A 207 11.21 18.17 -17.01
C MET A 207 12.20 17.00 -16.87
N GLN A 208 13.38 17.27 -16.30
CA GLN A 208 14.31 16.22 -15.90
C GLN A 208 13.80 15.51 -14.64
N PRO A 209 13.58 14.17 -14.66
CA PRO A 209 13.05 13.42 -13.52
C PRO A 209 13.86 13.59 -12.23
N GLU A 210 15.19 13.67 -12.34
CA GLU A 210 16.11 13.81 -11.21
C GLU A 210 15.96 15.17 -10.52
N THR A 211 15.78 16.24 -11.31
CA THR A 211 15.56 17.60 -10.78
C THR A 211 14.23 17.69 -10.04
N LEU A 212 13.18 17.07 -10.58
CA LEU A 212 11.89 16.99 -9.89
C LEU A 212 12.03 16.23 -8.57
N GLN A 213 12.64 15.05 -8.60
CA GLN A 213 12.79 14.23 -7.40
C GLN A 213 13.55 14.97 -6.30
N ALA A 214 14.63 15.69 -6.65
CA ALA A 214 15.37 16.52 -5.70
C ALA A 214 14.52 17.66 -5.14
N ALA A 215 13.74 18.35 -5.97
CA ALA A 215 12.85 19.44 -5.53
C ALA A 215 11.73 18.94 -4.60
N LEU A 216 11.16 17.77 -4.88
CA LEU A 216 10.16 17.14 -4.03
C LEU A 216 10.72 16.73 -2.67
N GLN A 217 11.95 16.19 -2.63
CA GLN A 217 12.63 15.84 -1.38
C GLN A 217 12.88 17.07 -0.49
N MET A 218 13.20 18.22 -1.07
CA MET A 218 13.40 19.48 -0.34
C MET A 218 12.14 19.96 0.38
N VAL A 219 10.96 19.64 -0.14
CA VAL A 219 9.66 19.94 0.47
C VAL A 219 9.06 18.75 1.22
N HIS A 220 9.86 17.73 1.53
CA HIS A 220 9.44 16.54 2.28
C HIS A 220 8.34 15.71 1.60
N ILE A 221 8.34 15.67 0.27
CA ILE A 221 7.48 14.80 -0.52
C ILE A 221 8.31 13.60 -1.00
N GLN A 222 7.87 12.40 -0.66
CA GLN A 222 8.53 11.14 -1.02
C GLN A 222 8.06 10.69 -2.41
N THR A 223 9.00 10.38 -3.30
CA THR A 223 8.71 9.68 -4.56
C THR A 223 8.63 8.17 -4.31
N ILE A 224 7.47 7.57 -4.59
CA ILE A 224 7.21 6.14 -4.39
C ILE A 224 7.62 5.34 -5.63
N ALA A 225 7.22 5.82 -6.81
CA ALA A 225 7.57 5.23 -8.08
C ALA A 225 7.52 6.27 -9.20
N MET A 226 8.34 6.07 -10.23
CA MET A 226 8.47 6.98 -11.37
C MET A 226 8.75 6.17 -12.65
N SER A 227 8.07 6.51 -13.74
CA SER A 227 8.29 5.92 -15.06
C SER A 227 9.70 6.16 -15.58
N LYS A 228 10.20 5.24 -16.41
CA LYS A 228 11.49 5.38 -17.08
C LYS A 228 11.46 6.53 -18.10
N PRO A 229 12.59 7.24 -18.31
CA PRO A 229 12.68 8.25 -19.35
C PRO A 229 12.38 7.64 -20.73
N GLY A 230 11.58 8.33 -21.55
CA GLY A 230 11.18 7.89 -22.89
C GLY A 230 9.98 6.94 -22.96
N SER A 231 9.24 6.76 -21.86
CA SER A 231 7.99 5.99 -21.84
C SER A 231 6.85 6.75 -22.54
N GLU A 232 5.90 6.03 -23.17
CA GLU A 232 4.72 6.61 -23.84
C GLU A 232 3.78 7.37 -22.89
N SER A 233 3.83 7.06 -21.60
CA SER A 233 3.23 7.85 -20.53
C SER A 233 4.21 7.97 -19.38
N TRP A 234 4.55 9.20 -19.02
CA TRP A 234 5.36 9.47 -17.85
C TRP A 234 4.46 9.58 -16.63
N LYS A 235 4.65 8.67 -15.67
CA LYS A 235 3.80 8.52 -14.49
C LYS A 235 4.65 8.58 -13.23
N VAL A 236 4.19 9.33 -12.23
CA VAL A 236 4.86 9.46 -10.94
C VAL A 236 3.85 9.29 -9.81
N TYR A 237 4.23 8.52 -8.79
CA TYR A 237 3.45 8.35 -7.57
C TYR A 237 4.23 8.96 -6.40
N LEU A 238 3.57 9.83 -5.64
CA LEU A 238 4.17 10.59 -4.54
C LEU A 238 3.38 10.40 -3.24
N GLY A 239 4.07 10.43 -2.11
CA GLY A 239 3.48 10.41 -0.78
C GLY A 239 3.99 11.54 0.09
N ALA A 240 3.11 12.15 0.88
CA ALA A 240 3.46 13.12 1.91
C ALA A 240 2.55 12.96 3.13
N GLN A 241 3.01 13.39 4.30
CA GLN A 241 2.25 13.36 5.55
C GLN A 241 2.39 14.70 6.25
N ASP A 242 1.28 15.27 6.73
CA ASP A 242 1.35 16.45 7.60
C ASP A 242 1.59 16.09 9.08
N ASP A 243 1.79 17.11 9.91
CA ASP A 243 1.96 17.00 11.36
C ASP A 243 0.69 16.55 12.11
N THR A 244 -0.44 16.38 11.42
CA THR A 244 -1.70 15.87 11.94
C THR A 244 -1.98 14.41 11.56
N ASP A 245 -0.96 13.72 11.02
CA ASP A 245 -1.04 12.35 10.49
C ASP A 245 -1.96 12.18 9.26
N CYS A 246 -2.30 13.28 8.57
CA CYS A 246 -3.01 13.20 7.30
C CYS A 246 -2.05 12.84 6.16
N LEU A 247 -2.28 11.68 5.54
CA LEU A 247 -1.52 11.24 4.37
C LEU A 247 -2.12 11.81 3.09
N PHE A 248 -1.26 12.43 2.27
CA PHE A 248 -1.53 12.87 0.91
C PHE A 248 -0.83 11.93 -0.07
N LEU A 249 -1.60 11.31 -0.94
CA LEU A 249 -1.11 10.47 -2.02
C LEU A 249 -1.36 11.19 -3.33
N THR A 250 -0.38 11.22 -4.21
CA THR A 250 -0.49 11.91 -5.49
C THR A 250 -0.08 11.02 -6.65
N GLU A 251 -0.85 11.08 -7.73
CA GLU A 251 -0.50 10.56 -9.04
C GLU A 251 -0.31 11.74 -9.99
N LEU A 252 0.83 11.78 -10.67
CA LEU A 252 1.12 12.67 -11.77
C LEU A 252 1.21 11.85 -13.05
N LEU A 253 0.50 12.28 -14.09
CA LEU A 253 0.47 11.62 -15.39
C LEU A 253 0.67 12.63 -16.50
N LEU A 254 1.69 12.41 -17.33
CA LEU A 254 1.95 13.16 -18.55
C LEU A 254 1.97 12.19 -19.74
N GLU A 255 1.01 12.36 -20.64
CA GLU A 255 0.94 11.58 -21.88
C GLU A 255 1.84 12.19 -22.96
N THR A 256 2.49 11.35 -23.76
CA THR A 256 3.33 11.84 -24.87
C THR A 256 2.51 12.67 -25.85
N GLY A 257 2.90 13.94 -26.04
CA GLY A 257 2.19 14.89 -26.92
C GLY A 257 1.12 15.74 -26.23
N SER A 258 0.87 15.54 -24.93
CA SER A 258 0.06 16.45 -24.12
C SER A 258 0.91 17.58 -23.53
N ALA A 259 0.44 18.82 -23.65
CA ALA A 259 1.01 19.98 -22.96
C ALA A 259 0.47 20.13 -21.52
N GLU A 260 -0.42 19.23 -21.10
CA GLU A 260 -1.03 19.22 -19.77
C GLU A 260 -0.69 17.93 -19.03
N MET A 261 -0.18 18.09 -17.81
CA MET A 261 0.02 17.02 -16.85
C MET A 261 -1.20 16.90 -15.95
N GLN A 262 -1.76 15.70 -15.84
CA GLN A 262 -2.85 15.41 -14.91
C GLN A 262 -2.27 15.13 -13.53
N MET A 263 -2.72 15.90 -12.54
CA MET A 263 -2.41 15.71 -11.13
C MET A 263 -3.65 15.25 -10.39
N LEU A 264 -3.52 14.14 -9.67
CA LEU A 264 -4.59 13.53 -8.89
C LEU A 264 -4.11 13.35 -7.46
N VAL A 265 -4.75 14.04 -6.51
CA VAL A 265 -4.41 13.98 -5.08
C VAL A 265 -5.54 13.32 -4.31
N LYS A 266 -5.18 12.35 -3.47
CA LYS A 266 -6.05 11.70 -2.48
C LYS A 266 -5.54 11.99 -1.09
N GLN A 267 -6.45 12.16 -0.14
CA GLN A 267 -6.10 12.40 1.26
C GLN A 267 -6.87 11.46 2.18
N THR A 268 -6.24 11.07 3.29
CA THR A 268 -6.84 10.12 4.24
C THR A 268 -7.95 10.76 5.06
N GLU A 269 -7.73 12.00 5.51
CA GLU A 269 -8.76 12.79 6.18
C GLU A 269 -9.26 13.88 5.25
N ASN A 270 -10.58 14.10 5.21
CA ASN A 270 -11.17 15.08 4.31
C ASN A 270 -11.03 16.53 4.84
N LYS A 271 -9.79 17.00 4.98
CA LYS A 271 -9.42 18.37 5.38
C LYS A 271 -9.20 19.23 4.14
N LEU A 272 -10.20 20.03 3.77
CA LEU A 272 -10.18 20.81 2.52
C LEU A 272 -9.06 21.87 2.50
N GLU A 273 -8.80 22.54 3.63
CA GLU A 273 -7.73 23.54 3.75
C GLU A 273 -6.33 22.93 3.60
N ALA A 274 -6.10 21.76 4.20
CA ALA A 274 -4.84 21.03 4.10
C ALA A 274 -4.61 20.50 2.67
N LEU A 275 -5.67 19.98 2.03
CA LEU A 275 -5.63 19.58 0.63
C LEU A 275 -5.26 20.74 -0.30
N GLN A 276 -5.89 21.91 -0.11
CA GLN A 276 -5.61 23.09 -0.91
C GLN A 276 -4.17 23.57 -0.71
N ALA A 277 -3.70 23.62 0.54
CA ALA A 277 -2.31 24.00 0.84
C ALA A 277 -1.30 23.03 0.20
N PHE A 278 -1.56 21.72 0.29
CA PHE A 278 -0.70 20.69 -0.31
C PHE A 278 -0.67 20.78 -1.83
N VAL A 279 -1.84 20.93 -2.46
CA VAL A 279 -1.96 21.11 -3.91
C VAL A 279 -1.25 22.37 -4.39
N SER A 280 -1.38 23.48 -3.65
CA SER A 280 -0.65 24.73 -3.94
C SER A 280 0.86 24.54 -3.83
N LEU A 281 1.35 23.87 -2.78
CA LEU A 281 2.76 23.56 -2.60
C LEU A 281 3.30 22.73 -3.76
N LEU A 282 2.61 21.63 -4.11
CA LEU A 282 3.03 20.75 -5.19
C LEU A 282 3.02 21.45 -6.54
N LYS A 283 2.01 22.29 -6.80
CA LYS A 283 1.94 23.13 -8.01
C LYS A 283 3.13 24.09 -8.08
N THR A 284 3.47 24.77 -7.00
CA THR A 284 4.64 25.67 -6.96
C THR A 284 5.95 24.92 -7.24
N VAL A 285 6.13 23.71 -6.70
CA VAL A 285 7.32 22.88 -6.99
C VAL A 285 7.37 22.51 -8.46
N LEU A 286 6.26 22.06 -9.03
CA LEU A 286 6.16 21.68 -10.44
C LEU A 286 6.41 22.87 -11.38
N GLU A 287 5.83 24.04 -11.09
CA GLU A 287 6.05 25.27 -11.86
C GLU A 287 7.52 25.72 -11.78
N THR A 288 8.14 25.63 -10.61
CA THR A 288 9.55 25.97 -10.40
C THR A 288 10.47 25.05 -11.20
N VAL A 289 10.21 23.73 -11.19
CA VAL A 289 11.02 22.76 -11.92
C VAL A 289 10.76 22.83 -13.43
N ALA A 290 9.54 23.16 -13.85
CA ALA A 290 9.17 23.37 -15.25
C ALA A 290 9.65 24.72 -15.81
N GLY A 291 10.24 25.61 -15.00
CA GLY A 291 10.69 26.93 -15.42
C GLY A 291 9.56 27.92 -15.72
N LEU A 292 8.35 27.65 -15.23
CA LEU A 292 7.16 28.49 -15.38
C LEU A 292 7.09 29.52 -14.23
N THR A 293 8.15 30.28 -14.01
CA THR A 293 8.10 31.47 -13.15
C THR A 293 7.87 32.69 -14.04
N TYR A 294 6.65 33.24 -14.03
CA TYR A 294 6.36 34.56 -14.61
C TYR A 294 6.84 35.69 -13.69
#